data_AF-A0A927PFK5-F1
#
_entry.id   AF-A0A927PFK5-F1
#
_cell.length_a   1.000
_cell.length_b   1.000
_cell.length_c   1.000
_cell.angle_alpha   90.00
_cell.angle_beta   90.00
_cell.angle_gamma   90.00
#
_symmetry.space_group_name_H-M   'P 1'
#
loop_
_entity.id
_entity.type
_entity.pdbx_description
1 polymer ?
#
loop_
_entity_poly.entity_id
_entity_poly.type
_entity_poly.pdbx_seq_one_letter_code
_entity_poly.pdbx_strand_id
1 'polypeptide(L)'
;MNRRPARPFAAAGVALLLVVGASAVGGPAVADEPDLAVVTWDHDPLRGVSEPSAPVGTGRSCATQLPEIDRAAASPSQRVCFDSLAEALSYVSGDAVPESRLAGADRADLARLVADLNAEPARSAASAGGAAREGATTAAASSMLLGVTWRSTKYRGESEIFWGSGPNGCFRGSTYGFSNLARYLQNNVVSSADSFAGCWGTYYDKYSYAGTKLNCKPSCSTMGGMDNRASSIVYRPKGTLG
;
A
#
# COMPACT_ATOMS: atom_id res chain seq x y z
N MET A 1 35.30 -15.73 42.07
CA MET A 1 35.06 -17.11 42.57
C MET A 1 33.67 -17.50 42.05
N ASN A 2 33.37 -18.57 41.29
CA ASN A 2 34.01 -19.86 40.98
C ASN A 2 33.68 -20.23 39.52
N ARG A 3 34.72 -20.57 38.73
CA ARG A 3 35.01 -21.88 38.10
C ARG A 3 34.19 -22.27 36.84
N ARG A 4 34.91 -22.21 35.70
CA ARG A 4 34.69 -22.87 34.39
C ARG A 4 34.91 -24.41 34.51
N PRO A 5 35.08 -25.24 33.43
CA PRO A 5 34.75 -25.14 31.98
C PRO A 5 34.13 -26.43 31.39
N ALA A 6 33.77 -26.44 30.09
CA ALA A 6 33.87 -27.63 29.26
C ALA A 6 34.24 -27.29 27.79
N ARG A 7 35.31 -27.93 27.33
CA ARG A 7 35.84 -28.16 25.96
C ARG A 7 36.14 -29.68 25.92
N PRO A 8 36.61 -30.30 24.82
CA PRO A 8 36.38 -30.13 23.38
C PRO A 8 36.05 -31.50 22.72
N PHE A 9 35.83 -31.58 21.40
CA PHE A 9 36.29 -32.74 20.60
C PHE A 9 36.64 -32.31 19.18
N ALA A 10 37.78 -32.82 18.73
CA ALA A 10 38.43 -32.63 17.44
C ALA A 10 38.05 -33.78 16.48
N ALA A 11 38.27 -33.60 15.17
CA ALA A 11 39.24 -34.35 14.37
C ALA A 11 38.89 -34.41 12.88
N ALA A 12 39.93 -34.21 12.06
CA ALA A 12 40.22 -34.82 10.74
C ALA A 12 39.26 -34.57 9.57
N GLY A 13 39.69 -34.46 8.32
CA GLY A 13 40.98 -34.72 7.71
C GLY A 13 40.96 -34.38 6.21
N VAL A 14 42.15 -34.41 5.64
CA VAL A 14 42.58 -33.98 4.30
C VAL A 14 42.10 -34.93 3.19
N ALA A 15 41.82 -34.39 1.99
CA ALA A 15 42.12 -35.07 0.71
C ALA A 15 42.27 -34.06 -0.45
N LEU A 16 43.39 -34.18 -1.14
CA LEU A 16 43.88 -33.44 -2.31
C LEU A 16 43.93 -34.42 -3.50
N LEU A 17 43.54 -34.03 -4.72
CA LEU A 17 43.99 -34.60 -6.02
C LEU A 17 43.28 -33.81 -7.16
N LEU A 18 43.90 -32.93 -7.96
CA LEU A 18 44.88 -33.01 -9.06
C LEU A 18 44.36 -33.54 -10.44
N VAL A 19 44.39 -32.60 -11.41
CA VAL A 19 44.81 -32.66 -12.84
C VAL A 19 43.90 -33.34 -13.87
N VAL A 20 43.54 -32.60 -14.95
CA VAL A 20 43.90 -32.74 -16.39
C VAL A 20 43.40 -31.42 -17.06
N GLY A 21 44.03 -30.70 -17.98
CA GLY A 21 45.17 -30.86 -18.89
C GLY A 21 44.84 -30.04 -20.15
N ALA A 22 45.72 -29.14 -20.58
CA ALA A 22 45.52 -28.25 -21.73
C ALA A 22 46.53 -28.58 -22.86
N SER A 23 46.06 -28.61 -24.12
CA SER A 23 46.81 -28.39 -25.39
C SER A 23 45.77 -28.49 -26.54
N ALA A 24 45.45 -27.47 -27.34
CA ALA A 24 46.20 -26.71 -28.35
C ALA A 24 46.40 -27.43 -29.71
N VAL A 25 46.02 -26.72 -30.79
CA VAL A 25 46.63 -26.60 -32.14
C VAL A 25 45.67 -26.88 -33.33
N GLY A 26 45.50 -25.86 -34.18
CA GLY A 26 45.05 -25.99 -35.58
C GLY A 26 44.36 -24.74 -36.15
N GLY A 27 45.11 -23.80 -36.75
CA GLY A 27 44.58 -22.81 -37.72
C GLY A 27 45.08 -23.15 -39.14
N PRO A 28 45.02 -22.24 -40.15
CA PRO A 28 44.11 -21.12 -40.40
C PRO A 28 43.49 -21.17 -41.83
N ALA A 29 42.47 -20.35 -42.14
CA ALA A 29 42.17 -19.91 -43.51
C ALA A 29 41.33 -18.62 -43.50
N VAL A 30 41.56 -17.80 -44.52
CA VAL A 30 41.37 -16.35 -44.63
C VAL A 30 40.06 -15.98 -45.34
N ALA A 31 39.68 -14.69 -45.21
CA ALA A 31 38.68 -13.90 -45.96
C ALA A 31 37.26 -13.98 -45.37
N ASP A 32 36.46 -12.92 -45.23
CA ASP A 32 36.41 -11.61 -45.88
C ASP A 32 35.48 -10.75 -44.97
N GLU A 33 35.77 -9.48 -44.70
CA GLU A 33 34.76 -8.54 -44.17
C GLU A 33 33.84 -8.10 -45.32
N PRO A 34 32.53 -7.86 -45.06
CA PRO A 34 32.17 -6.45 -44.95
C PRO A 34 31.13 -6.13 -43.86
N ASP A 35 31.40 -4.99 -43.24
CA ASP A 35 30.52 -4.05 -42.55
C ASP A 35 29.09 -3.97 -43.12
N LEU A 36 28.06 -4.42 -42.38
CA LEU A 36 26.65 -4.15 -42.70
C LEU A 36 25.74 -4.11 -41.46
N ALA A 37 25.34 -2.87 -41.14
CA ALA A 37 24.02 -2.42 -40.70
C ALA A 37 23.32 -3.17 -39.54
N VAL A 38 23.36 -2.53 -38.38
CA VAL A 38 22.42 -2.67 -37.28
C VAL A 38 21.00 -2.24 -37.72
N VAL A 39 19.99 -2.92 -37.14
CA VAL A 39 18.53 -2.68 -37.12
C VAL A 39 17.68 -3.38 -38.20
N THR A 40 16.95 -4.43 -37.80
CA THR A 40 15.47 -4.48 -37.89
C THR A 40 14.94 -5.32 -36.70
N TRP A 41 14.30 -4.71 -35.70
CA TRP A 41 12.84 -4.74 -35.43
C TRP A 41 12.22 -6.14 -35.38
N ASP A 42 12.37 -6.84 -34.27
CA ASP A 42 11.46 -7.93 -33.91
C ASP A 42 10.34 -7.36 -33.03
N HIS A 43 9.19 -7.12 -33.67
CA HIS A 43 7.95 -6.74 -33.04
C HIS A 43 7.31 -7.97 -32.41
N ASP A 44 7.49 -8.14 -31.10
CA ASP A 44 6.60 -8.98 -30.28
C ASP A 44 5.22 -8.28 -30.18
N PRO A 45 4.16 -8.79 -30.81
CA PRO A 45 2.86 -8.12 -30.86
C PRO A 45 2.12 -8.13 -29.50
N LEU A 46 2.68 -8.71 -28.43
CA LEU A 46 2.04 -8.75 -27.11
C LEU A 46 2.81 -7.98 -26.02
N ARG A 47 3.97 -7.39 -26.32
CA ARG A 47 4.72 -6.56 -25.38
C ARG A 47 4.27 -5.10 -25.48
N GLY A 48 3.06 -4.82 -25.03
CA GLY A 48 2.50 -3.46 -25.09
C GLY A 48 1.02 -3.34 -24.78
N VAL A 49 0.31 -4.46 -24.53
CA VAL A 49 -1.02 -4.35 -23.95
C VAL A 49 -0.84 -3.97 -22.49
N SER A 50 -0.80 -2.68 -22.21
CA SER A 50 -1.18 -2.15 -20.91
C SER A 50 -2.49 -2.84 -20.56
N GLU A 51 -2.48 -3.78 -19.62
CA GLU A 51 -3.72 -4.33 -19.09
C GLU A 51 -4.61 -3.13 -18.80
N PRO A 52 -5.85 -3.10 -19.32
CA PRO A 52 -6.74 -2.00 -19.01
C PRO A 52 -6.78 -1.87 -17.50
N SER A 53 -6.54 -0.66 -17.01
CA SER A 53 -6.59 -0.32 -15.59
C SER A 53 -7.97 -0.73 -15.09
N ALA A 54 -8.12 -1.96 -14.60
CA ALA A 54 -9.46 -2.38 -14.21
C ALA A 54 -9.94 -1.50 -13.04
N PRO A 55 -11.25 -1.40 -12.80
CA PRO A 55 -11.80 -0.43 -11.87
C PRO A 55 -11.29 -0.65 -10.44
N VAL A 56 -11.14 0.45 -9.71
CA VAL A 56 -10.88 0.42 -8.26
C VAL A 56 -12.12 0.02 -7.47
N GLY A 57 -11.93 -0.59 -6.30
CA GLY A 57 -12.99 -0.67 -5.28
C GLY A 57 -14.27 -1.40 -5.70
N THR A 58 -14.13 -2.60 -6.25
CA THR A 58 -15.25 -3.41 -6.78
C THR A 58 -16.03 -4.18 -5.71
N GLY A 59 -16.08 -3.72 -4.47
CA GLY A 59 -16.72 -4.45 -3.37
C GLY A 59 -17.00 -3.58 -2.15
N ARG A 60 -17.45 -4.25 -1.08
CA ARG A 60 -17.75 -3.63 0.21
C ARG A 60 -16.58 -2.77 0.69
N SER A 61 -16.87 -1.57 1.17
CA SER A 61 -15.86 -0.66 1.69
C SER A 61 -16.18 -0.23 3.11
N CYS A 62 -15.18 -0.21 3.97
CA CYS A 62 -15.32 0.29 5.33
C CYS A 62 -14.45 1.53 5.54
N ALA A 63 -14.86 2.41 6.43
CA ALA A 63 -14.15 3.62 6.81
C ALA A 63 -13.76 3.52 8.28
N THR A 64 -12.46 3.53 8.56
CA THR A 64 -11.88 3.46 9.90
C THR A 64 -11.14 4.74 10.24
N GLN A 65 -11.52 5.37 11.34
CA GLN A 65 -10.77 6.49 11.91
C GLN A 65 -9.43 6.01 12.46
N LEU A 66 -8.35 6.71 12.16
CA LEU A 66 -7.04 6.50 12.78
C LEU A 66 -6.73 7.60 13.77
N PRO A 67 -6.24 7.25 14.97
CA PRO A 67 -5.70 8.25 15.88
C PRO A 67 -4.34 8.75 15.39
N GLU A 68 -4.08 10.02 15.69
CA GLU A 68 -2.74 10.59 15.60
C GLU A 68 -1.90 10.01 16.75
N ILE A 69 -0.71 9.47 16.46
CA ILE A 69 0.09 8.71 17.44
C ILE A 69 0.53 9.57 18.64
N ASP A 70 0.75 10.86 18.42
CA ASP A 70 1.30 11.77 19.45
C ASP A 70 0.24 12.56 20.23
N ARG A 71 -1.06 12.33 19.99
CA ARG A 71 -2.13 13.01 20.74
C ARG A 71 -2.65 12.13 21.88
N ALA A 72 -2.56 12.67 23.11
CA ALA A 72 -2.77 11.97 24.39
C ALA A 72 -4.21 11.47 24.69
N ALA A 73 -5.13 11.52 23.73
CA ALA A 73 -6.45 10.90 23.86
C ALA A 73 -6.95 10.54 22.46
N ALA A 74 -6.56 9.37 21.97
CA ALA A 74 -7.18 8.78 20.80
C ALA A 74 -8.66 8.48 21.12
N SER A 75 -9.59 9.19 20.48
CA SER A 75 -11.00 8.78 20.44
C SER A 75 -11.09 7.29 20.02
N PRO A 76 -12.09 6.53 20.51
CA PRO A 76 -12.29 5.18 20.03
C PRO A 76 -12.40 5.22 18.50
N SER A 77 -11.59 4.42 17.82
CA SER A 77 -11.51 4.47 16.38
C SER A 77 -12.82 3.93 15.81
N GLN A 78 -13.60 4.82 15.20
CA GLN A 78 -14.89 4.47 14.62
C GLN A 78 -14.68 3.71 13.31
N ARG A 79 -15.41 2.59 13.14
CA ARG A 79 -15.48 1.86 11.89
C ARG A 79 -16.91 1.74 11.41
N VAL A 80 -17.18 2.13 10.17
CA VAL A 80 -18.49 2.02 9.51
C VAL A 80 -18.29 1.36 8.15
N CYS A 81 -19.18 0.45 7.76
CA CYS A 81 -19.08 -0.28 6.48
C CYS A 81 -20.26 0.04 5.57
N PHE A 82 -19.98 0.05 4.28
CA PHE A 82 -20.86 0.46 3.19
C PHE A 82 -20.77 -0.56 2.06
N ASP A 83 -21.77 -0.59 1.19
CA ASP A 83 -21.81 -1.55 0.09
C ASP A 83 -20.82 -1.18 -1.03
N SER A 84 -20.33 0.07 -1.05
CA SER A 84 -19.40 0.56 -2.06
C SER A 84 -18.31 1.50 -1.53
N LEU A 85 -17.27 1.67 -2.35
CA LEU A 85 -16.22 2.67 -2.11
C LEU A 85 -16.77 4.11 -2.18
N ALA A 86 -17.73 4.39 -3.06
CA ALA A 86 -18.29 5.74 -3.22
C ALA A 86 -19.01 6.18 -1.95
N GLU A 87 -19.85 5.31 -1.38
CA GLU A 87 -20.56 5.57 -0.12
C GLU A 87 -19.59 5.80 1.04
N ALA A 88 -18.54 4.97 1.14
CA ALA A 88 -17.52 5.13 2.18
C ALA A 88 -16.74 6.45 2.01
N LEU A 89 -16.39 6.84 0.77
CA LEU A 89 -15.76 8.13 0.51
C LEU A 89 -16.68 9.29 0.91
N SER A 90 -17.98 9.20 0.57
CA SER A 90 -18.97 10.20 0.96
C SER A 90 -19.12 10.35 2.46
N TYR A 91 -19.13 9.23 3.17
CA TYR A 91 -19.21 9.24 4.63
C TYR A 91 -18.01 9.97 5.26
N VAL A 92 -16.80 9.73 4.76
CA VAL A 92 -15.57 10.31 5.29
C VAL A 92 -15.41 11.78 4.90
N SER A 93 -15.67 12.13 3.64
CA SER A 93 -15.53 13.50 3.16
C SER A 93 -16.66 14.42 3.65
N GLY A 94 -17.85 13.85 3.90
CA GLY A 94 -19.08 14.63 4.10
C GLY A 94 -19.69 15.17 2.81
N ASP A 95 -19.10 14.86 1.65
CA ASP A 95 -19.53 15.27 0.31
C ASP A 95 -20.12 14.10 -0.47
N ALA A 96 -21.14 14.36 -1.28
CA ALA A 96 -21.72 13.35 -2.15
C ALA A 96 -20.72 12.91 -3.25
N VAL A 97 -20.43 11.62 -3.30
CA VAL A 97 -19.56 10.95 -4.27
C VAL A 97 -20.46 9.94 -5.01
N PRO A 98 -21.00 10.29 -6.17
CA PRO A 98 -21.86 9.37 -6.91
C PRO A 98 -21.04 8.21 -7.48
N GLU A 99 -21.62 7.01 -7.53
CA GLU A 99 -20.99 5.81 -8.11
C GLU A 99 -20.45 6.03 -9.52
N SER A 100 -21.10 6.88 -10.31
CA SER A 100 -20.67 7.22 -11.68
C SER A 100 -19.28 7.86 -11.74
N ARG A 101 -18.79 8.45 -10.64
CA ARG A 101 -17.41 8.98 -10.55
C ARG A 101 -16.37 7.88 -10.37
N LEU A 102 -16.77 6.72 -9.88
CA LEU A 102 -15.90 5.55 -9.70
C LEU A 102 -16.15 4.43 -10.72
N ALA A 103 -17.26 4.49 -11.46
CA ALA A 103 -17.58 3.54 -12.51
C ALA A 103 -16.48 3.53 -13.59
N GLY A 104 -15.69 2.45 -13.63
CA GLY A 104 -14.55 2.34 -14.54
C GLY A 104 -13.33 3.19 -14.17
N ALA A 105 -13.35 3.84 -13.01
CA ALA A 105 -12.24 4.70 -12.56
C ALA A 105 -11.01 3.86 -12.23
N ASP A 106 -9.85 4.36 -12.66
CA ASP A 106 -8.58 3.77 -12.27
C ASP A 106 -8.02 4.38 -10.97
N ARG A 107 -6.82 3.93 -10.57
CA ARG A 107 -6.15 4.44 -9.36
C ARG A 107 -5.83 5.93 -9.46
N ALA A 108 -5.45 6.43 -10.63
CA ALA A 108 -5.14 7.84 -10.81
C ALA A 108 -6.41 8.70 -10.69
N ASP A 109 -7.54 8.22 -11.21
CA ASP A 109 -8.85 8.85 -11.04
C ASP A 109 -9.28 8.90 -9.57
N LEU A 110 -9.12 7.79 -8.85
CA LEU A 110 -9.33 7.76 -7.39
C LEU A 110 -8.42 8.76 -6.67
N ALA A 111 -7.14 8.82 -7.04
CA ALA A 111 -6.20 9.75 -6.41
C ALA A 111 -6.55 11.22 -6.66
N ARG A 112 -7.04 11.56 -7.86
CA ARG A 112 -7.55 12.91 -8.16
C ARG A 112 -8.81 13.22 -7.37
N LEU A 113 -9.78 12.30 -7.35
CA LEU A 113 -11.00 12.45 -6.55
C LEU A 113 -10.68 12.68 -5.08
N VAL A 114 -9.82 11.85 -4.48
CA VAL A 114 -9.44 12.00 -3.07
C VAL A 114 -8.65 13.28 -2.83
N ALA A 115 -7.84 13.73 -3.78
CA ALA A 115 -7.18 15.02 -3.69
C ALA A 115 -8.20 16.17 -3.65
N ASP A 116 -9.23 16.14 -4.50
CA ASP A 116 -10.32 17.14 -4.51
C ASP A 116 -11.09 17.11 -3.18
N LEU A 117 -11.45 15.92 -2.69
CA LEU A 117 -12.15 15.75 -1.40
C LEU A 117 -11.32 16.25 -0.22
N ASN A 118 -10.00 16.09 -0.25
CA ASN A 118 -9.09 16.56 0.79
C ASN A 118 -8.71 18.05 0.65
N ALA A 119 -8.83 18.63 -0.55
CA ALA A 119 -8.45 20.01 -0.83
C ALA A 119 -9.44 21.02 -0.27
N GLU A 120 -10.69 20.62 -0.02
CA GLU A 120 -11.76 21.46 0.51
C GLU A 120 -11.76 21.43 2.05
N PRO A 121 -11.06 22.33 2.77
CA PRO A 121 -10.87 22.22 4.21
C PRO A 121 -12.02 22.89 4.99
N ALA A 122 -13.15 23.17 4.34
CA ALA A 122 -14.19 24.04 4.86
C ALA A 122 -15.61 23.60 4.44
N ARG A 123 -16.09 22.46 4.94
CA ARG A 123 -17.53 22.21 5.02
C ARG A 123 -17.94 21.77 6.41
N SER A 124 -18.02 22.78 7.28
CA SER A 124 -18.87 22.79 8.46
C SER A 124 -20.33 22.68 8.03
N ALA A 125 -21.08 21.73 8.61
CA ALA A 125 -22.52 21.81 8.87
C ALA A 125 -23.53 22.03 7.72
N ALA A 126 -23.14 22.15 6.44
CA ALA A 126 -24.06 22.61 5.38
C ALA A 126 -24.70 21.53 4.48
N SER A 127 -24.42 20.23 4.67
CA SER A 127 -25.06 19.15 3.89
C SER A 127 -26.14 18.37 4.65
N ALA A 128 -26.56 18.82 5.84
CA ALA A 128 -27.68 18.23 6.59
C ALA A 128 -29.08 18.54 5.99
N GLY A 129 -29.17 18.82 4.69
CA GLY A 129 -30.37 19.33 4.04
C GLY A 129 -30.65 18.73 2.67
N GLY A 130 -30.50 17.41 2.50
CA GLY A 130 -30.85 16.76 1.24
C GLY A 130 -30.80 15.24 1.30
N ALA A 131 -31.91 14.62 1.70
CA ALA A 131 -32.20 13.18 1.59
C ALA A 131 -31.17 12.22 2.23
N ALA A 132 -30.93 12.38 3.53
CA ALA A 132 -30.45 11.25 4.34
C ALA A 132 -31.59 10.22 4.44
N ARG A 133 -31.39 9.05 3.83
CA ARG A 133 -32.13 7.84 4.22
C ARG A 133 -31.92 7.64 5.73
N GLU A 134 -32.98 7.32 6.45
CA GLU A 134 -32.93 6.94 7.87
C GLU A 134 -31.82 5.92 8.09
N GLY A 135 -30.77 6.32 8.83
CA GLY A 135 -29.60 5.49 9.11
C GLY A 135 -28.24 6.20 9.04
N ALA A 136 -28.15 7.45 8.60
CA ALA A 136 -26.89 8.18 8.59
C ALA A 136 -26.44 8.57 10.01
N THR A 137 -25.68 7.69 10.65
CA THR A 137 -24.75 8.05 11.73
C THR A 137 -23.97 9.29 11.31
N THR A 138 -23.98 10.32 12.16
CA THR A 138 -23.32 11.63 11.99
C THR A 138 -22.09 11.52 11.09
N ALA A 139 -22.16 12.13 9.90
CA ALA A 139 -21.05 12.16 8.95
C ALA A 139 -19.79 12.67 9.66
N ALA A 140 -18.63 12.09 9.35
CA ALA A 140 -17.34 12.54 9.86
C ALA A 140 -16.92 13.85 9.15
N ALA A 141 -17.81 14.85 9.17
CA ALA A 141 -17.63 16.12 8.48
C ALA A 141 -16.35 16.80 8.99
N SER A 142 -15.42 17.10 8.07
CA SER A 142 -14.05 17.58 8.34
C SER A 142 -13.02 16.49 8.67
N SER A 143 -13.04 15.37 7.95
CA SER A 143 -12.02 14.32 8.07
C SER A 143 -11.06 14.31 6.90
N MET A 144 -9.81 13.93 7.16
CA MET A 144 -8.77 13.83 6.15
C MET A 144 -8.61 12.38 5.71
N LEU A 145 -8.74 12.08 4.42
CA LEU A 145 -8.45 10.75 3.89
C LEU A 145 -6.94 10.54 3.84
N LEU A 146 -6.45 9.53 4.57
CA LEU A 146 -5.02 9.23 4.75
C LEU A 146 -4.55 8.13 3.79
N GLY A 147 -5.41 7.15 3.53
CA GLY A 147 -5.10 6.04 2.64
C GLY A 147 -6.26 5.09 2.47
N VAL A 148 -6.11 4.20 1.49
CA VAL A 148 -7.04 3.10 1.24
C VAL A 148 -6.23 1.82 1.11
N THR A 149 -6.74 0.75 1.70
CA THR A 149 -6.19 -0.61 1.55
C THR A 149 -7.23 -1.51 0.90
N TRP A 150 -6.74 -2.53 0.22
CA TRP A 150 -7.57 -3.48 -0.52
C TRP A 150 -7.16 -4.91 -0.22
N ARG A 151 -8.15 -5.79 -0.22
CA ARG A 151 -7.97 -7.24 -0.04
C ARG A 151 -7.57 -7.99 -1.30
N SER A 152 -7.40 -7.29 -2.40
CA SER A 152 -6.83 -7.84 -3.62
C SER A 152 -5.72 -6.94 -4.15
N THR A 153 -4.88 -7.50 -5.00
CA THR A 153 -3.85 -6.72 -5.69
C THR A 153 -4.49 -5.76 -6.69
N LYS A 154 -3.70 -4.78 -7.16
CA LYS A 154 -4.09 -3.77 -8.14
C LYS A 154 -5.32 -2.93 -7.71
N TYR A 155 -5.46 -2.68 -6.40
CA TYR A 155 -6.46 -1.75 -5.82
C TYR A 155 -7.92 -2.23 -5.99
N ARG A 156 -8.16 -3.53 -5.83
CA ARG A 156 -9.44 -4.20 -6.11
C ARG A 156 -10.05 -4.89 -4.89
N GLY A 157 -11.31 -5.30 -5.05
CA GLY A 157 -12.04 -6.04 -4.03
C GLY A 157 -12.45 -5.16 -2.86
N GLU A 158 -12.73 -5.82 -1.73
CA GLU A 158 -13.12 -5.12 -0.50
C GLU A 158 -12.02 -4.15 -0.06
N SER A 159 -12.43 -2.96 0.39
CA SER A 159 -11.51 -1.89 0.76
C SER A 159 -11.74 -1.38 2.18
N GLU A 160 -10.68 -0.80 2.76
CA GLU A 160 -10.73 -0.04 4.00
C GLU A 160 -10.11 1.33 3.77
N ILE A 161 -10.91 2.37 3.97
CA ILE A 161 -10.49 3.77 4.00
C ILE A 161 -10.02 4.10 5.40
N PHE A 162 -8.81 4.64 5.51
CA PHE A 162 -8.29 5.20 6.75
C PHE A 162 -8.33 6.72 6.72
N TRP A 163 -8.87 7.32 7.77
CA TRP A 163 -9.04 8.76 7.86
C TRP A 163 -8.66 9.33 9.24
N GLY A 164 -8.16 10.56 9.27
CA GLY A 164 -7.85 11.29 10.50
C GLY A 164 -8.94 12.30 10.84
N SER A 165 -9.19 12.54 12.13
CA SER A 165 -10.08 13.62 12.56
C SER A 165 -9.47 15.00 12.27
N GLY A 166 -10.28 15.89 11.72
CA GLY A 166 -9.87 17.26 11.43
C GLY A 166 -9.07 17.38 10.12
N PRO A 167 -8.68 18.60 9.75
CA PRO A 167 -8.05 18.89 8.46
C PRO A 167 -6.54 18.58 8.43
N ASN A 168 -6.01 17.87 9.43
CA ASN A 168 -4.59 17.59 9.53
C ASN A 168 -4.30 16.29 8.76
N GLY A 169 -3.57 16.39 7.66
CA GLY A 169 -2.97 15.26 6.98
C GLY A 169 -1.47 15.18 7.28
N CYS A 170 -0.79 14.19 6.70
CA CYS A 170 0.66 14.05 6.90
C CYS A 170 1.46 15.19 6.25
N PHE A 171 0.89 15.95 5.31
CA PHE A 171 1.51 17.17 4.78
C PHE A 171 1.75 18.26 5.85
N ARG A 172 1.09 18.19 7.03
CA ARG A 172 1.33 19.08 8.18
C ARG A 172 2.27 18.48 9.24
N GLY A 173 2.90 17.34 8.96
CA GLY A 173 3.81 16.67 9.89
C GLY A 173 3.17 15.61 10.80
N SER A 174 1.84 15.49 10.79
CA SER A 174 1.12 14.52 11.61
C SER A 174 1.39 13.06 11.19
N THR A 175 1.41 12.17 12.18
CA THR A 175 1.55 10.72 11.99
C THR A 175 0.34 9.99 12.57
N TYR A 176 -0.26 9.12 11.77
CA TYR A 176 -1.45 8.35 12.13
C TYR A 176 -1.12 6.87 12.12
N GLY A 177 -1.71 6.09 13.02
CA GLY A 177 -1.45 4.66 13.00
C GLY A 177 -2.45 3.84 13.79
N PHE A 178 -2.43 2.55 13.49
CA PHE A 178 -3.19 1.56 14.24
C PHE A 178 -2.33 0.36 14.56
N SER A 179 -2.18 0.09 15.85
CA SER A 179 -1.30 -0.96 16.37
C SER A 179 -1.89 -2.37 16.23
N ASN A 180 -3.18 -2.53 15.96
CA ASN A 180 -3.80 -3.86 15.88
C ASN A 180 -4.97 -3.93 14.90
N LEU A 181 -4.69 -4.23 13.64
CA LEU A 181 -5.71 -4.34 12.57
C LEU A 181 -6.77 -5.44 12.81
N ALA A 182 -6.54 -6.40 13.73
CA ALA A 182 -7.52 -7.45 14.01
C ALA A 182 -8.84 -6.90 14.56
N ARG A 183 -8.79 -5.75 15.24
CA ARG A 183 -10.00 -5.06 15.75
C ARG A 183 -10.96 -4.62 14.64
N TYR A 184 -10.48 -4.50 13.41
CA TYR A 184 -11.25 -4.05 12.25
C TYR A 184 -11.37 -5.11 11.16
N LEU A 185 -11.09 -6.37 11.48
CA LEU A 185 -11.05 -7.46 10.49
C LEU A 185 -10.09 -7.16 9.33
N GLN A 186 -9.08 -6.31 9.54
CA GLN A 186 -8.07 -5.96 8.52
C GLN A 186 -6.73 -6.67 8.76
N ASN A 187 -6.68 -7.61 9.70
CA ASN A 187 -5.49 -8.38 10.00
C ASN A 187 -5.23 -9.42 8.92
N ASN A 188 -4.01 -9.44 8.36
CA ASN A 188 -3.55 -10.45 7.42
C ASN A 188 -4.43 -10.57 6.15
N VAL A 189 -5.03 -9.46 5.72
CA VAL A 189 -5.89 -9.44 4.51
C VAL A 189 -5.50 -8.37 3.50
N VAL A 190 -4.50 -7.52 3.80
CA VAL A 190 -4.13 -6.41 2.92
C VAL A 190 -3.21 -6.91 1.80
N SER A 191 -3.60 -6.63 0.56
CA SER A 191 -2.90 -7.06 -0.66
C SER A 191 -2.46 -5.90 -1.56
N SER A 192 -3.08 -4.73 -1.46
CA SER A 192 -2.59 -3.50 -2.09
C SER A 192 -3.04 -2.28 -1.30
N ALA A 193 -2.39 -1.14 -1.53
CA ALA A 193 -2.69 0.10 -0.81
C ALA A 193 -2.27 1.37 -1.54
N ASP A 194 -2.94 2.47 -1.21
CA ASP A 194 -2.63 3.82 -1.67
C ASP A 194 -2.69 4.78 -0.48
N SER A 195 -1.93 5.87 -0.56
CA SER A 195 -1.77 6.86 0.50
C SER A 195 -2.03 8.25 -0.06
N PHE A 196 -2.77 9.06 0.70
CA PHE A 196 -3.21 10.40 0.32
C PHE A 196 -2.75 11.42 1.35
N ALA A 197 -3.16 12.69 1.19
CA ALA A 197 -2.87 13.75 2.16
C ALA A 197 -1.38 13.87 2.55
N GLY A 198 -0.49 13.71 1.56
CA GLY A 198 0.96 13.78 1.76
C GLY A 198 1.53 12.65 2.62
N CYS A 199 0.79 11.56 2.81
CA CYS A 199 1.20 10.42 3.60
C CYS A 199 1.96 9.37 2.76
N TRP A 200 2.90 8.69 3.41
CA TRP A 200 3.42 7.38 3.01
C TRP A 200 3.02 6.34 4.05
N GLY A 201 2.60 5.17 3.59
CA GLY A 201 2.16 4.08 4.45
C GLY A 201 3.29 3.09 4.76
N THR A 202 3.43 2.70 6.03
CA THR A 202 4.25 1.57 6.47
C THR A 202 3.36 0.49 7.05
N TYR A 203 3.53 -0.74 6.56
CA TYR A 203 2.77 -1.93 6.96
C TYR A 203 3.70 -2.88 7.69
N TYR A 204 3.26 -3.43 8.82
CA TYR A 204 4.04 -4.28 9.70
C TYR A 204 3.36 -5.63 9.86
N ASP A 205 4.11 -6.73 9.87
CA ASP A 205 3.53 -8.08 9.97
C ASP A 205 3.19 -8.52 11.40
N LYS A 206 3.48 -7.68 12.39
CA LYS A 206 3.07 -7.87 13.78
C LYS A 206 2.29 -6.66 14.29
N TYR A 207 1.65 -6.85 15.44
CA TYR A 207 1.03 -5.76 16.19
C TYR A 207 2.06 -4.75 16.70
N SER A 208 1.58 -3.57 17.07
CA SER A 208 2.36 -2.50 17.69
C SER A 208 3.59 -2.11 16.88
N TYR A 209 3.46 -2.08 15.55
CA TYR A 209 4.46 -1.57 14.61
C TYR A 209 5.79 -2.34 14.63
N ALA A 210 5.71 -3.66 14.81
CA ALA A 210 6.87 -4.54 14.93
C ALA A 210 6.99 -5.55 13.76
N GLY A 211 8.14 -6.22 13.67
CA GLY A 211 8.37 -7.31 12.71
C GLY A 211 8.86 -6.85 11.34
N THR A 212 8.56 -7.65 10.32
CA THR A 212 8.86 -7.30 8.92
C THR A 212 7.97 -6.15 8.48
N LYS A 213 8.55 -5.20 7.74
CA LYS A 213 7.85 -4.02 7.26
C LYS A 213 7.91 -3.86 5.75
N LEU A 214 6.88 -3.25 5.18
CA LEU A 214 6.84 -2.76 3.81
C LEU A 214 6.41 -1.29 3.79
N ASN A 215 7.10 -0.49 2.98
CA ASN A 215 6.80 0.93 2.79
C ASN A 215 6.17 1.16 1.41
N CYS A 216 4.97 1.73 1.38
CA CYS A 216 4.24 2.11 0.16
C CYS A 216 4.33 3.61 -0.06
N LYS A 217 4.86 4.01 -1.22
CA LYS A 217 5.27 5.40 -1.52
C LYS A 217 4.81 5.86 -2.92
N PRO A 218 3.67 6.55 -3.04
CA PRO A 218 2.54 6.60 -2.11
C PRO A 218 1.72 5.30 -2.11
N SER A 219 1.93 4.43 -3.09
CA SER A 219 1.13 3.23 -3.32
C SER A 219 1.97 1.96 -3.43
N CYS A 220 1.29 0.84 -3.25
CA CYS A 220 1.75 -0.51 -3.58
C CYS A 220 0.61 -1.21 -4.34
N SER A 221 0.82 -1.52 -5.61
CA SER A 221 -0.15 -2.32 -6.39
C SER A 221 -0.19 -3.77 -5.94
N THR A 222 0.84 -4.22 -5.22
CA THR A 222 0.89 -5.50 -4.51
C THR A 222 1.73 -5.33 -3.25
N MET A 223 1.38 -6.02 -2.18
CA MET A 223 2.21 -6.11 -0.98
C MET A 223 3.38 -7.10 -1.15
N GLY A 224 3.48 -7.82 -2.27
CA GLY A 224 4.58 -8.74 -2.55
C GLY A 224 4.74 -9.80 -1.46
N GLY A 225 5.94 -9.94 -0.90
CA GLY A 225 6.19 -10.87 0.22
C GLY A 225 5.46 -10.51 1.54
N MET A 226 4.82 -9.35 1.61
CA MET A 226 3.96 -8.89 2.72
C MET A 226 2.46 -9.04 2.44
N ASP A 227 2.09 -9.66 1.32
CA ASP A 227 0.70 -9.97 0.98
C ASP A 227 0.03 -10.77 2.09
N ASN A 228 -1.15 -10.32 2.52
CA ASN A 228 -1.93 -10.96 3.57
C ASN A 228 -1.17 -11.15 4.90
N ARG A 229 -0.25 -10.22 5.23
CA ARG A 229 0.54 -10.29 6.48
C ARG A 229 0.44 -9.06 7.38
N ALA A 230 -0.05 -7.93 6.86
CA ALA A 230 -0.12 -6.71 7.64
C ALA A 230 -1.04 -6.87 8.87
N SER A 231 -0.49 -6.57 10.05
CA SER A 231 -1.16 -6.62 11.35
C SER A 231 -1.18 -5.27 12.06
N SER A 232 -0.32 -4.32 11.66
CA SER A 232 -0.39 -2.91 12.07
C SER A 232 0.11 -1.98 10.96
N ILE A 233 -0.33 -0.71 11.01
CA ILE A 233 -0.06 0.29 9.96
C ILE A 233 0.25 1.66 10.54
N VAL A 234 1.08 2.42 9.82
CA VAL A 234 1.36 3.83 10.13
C VAL A 234 1.41 4.64 8.85
N TYR A 235 0.69 5.76 8.81
CA TYR A 235 0.79 6.80 7.80
C TYR A 235 1.64 7.95 8.33
N ARG A 236 2.74 8.26 7.63
CA ARG A 236 3.71 9.29 8.03
C ARG A 236 3.88 10.35 6.94
N PRO A 237 4.40 11.55 7.25
CA PRO A 237 4.73 12.57 6.26
C PRO A 237 5.62 12.02 5.13
N LYS A 238 5.29 12.38 3.88
CA LYS A 238 6.12 12.06 2.70
C LYS A 238 7.58 12.39 2.98
N GLY A 239 8.46 11.45 2.65
CA GLY A 239 9.90 11.56 2.94
C GLY A 239 10.31 10.95 4.28
N THR A 240 9.37 10.66 5.18
CA THR A 240 9.63 9.96 6.45
C THR A 240 9.20 8.49 6.35
N LEU A 241 10.00 7.58 6.92
CA LEU A 241 9.73 6.15 6.89
C LEU A 241 10.04 5.53 8.26
N GLY A 242 9.27 4.50 8.59
CA GLY A 242 9.51 3.64 9.76
C GLY A 242 10.37 2.45 9.44
#